data_AF-A0A7G5E9C8-F1
#
_entry.id   AF-A0A7G5E9C8-F1
#
_cell.length_a   1.000
_cell.length_b   1.000
_cell.length_c   1.000
_cell.angle_alpha   90.00
_cell.angle_beta   90.00
_cell.angle_gamma   90.00
#
_symmetry.space_group_name_H-M   'P 1'
#
loop_
_entity.id
_entity.type
_entity.pdbx_description
1 polymer ?
#
loop_
_entity_poly.entity_id
_entity_poly.type
_entity_poly.pdbx_seq_one_letter_code
_entity_poly.pdbx_strand_id
1 'polypeptide(L)'
;MKENGTYHDGLEPTNLPASLRENPFGLPENYFSDLESKIITQVKLVECKEESIFEVPEGYFDSLSAAIMCKVAEDNLKNQVGTDGFEIPENYTSELSSTILNRILEDKLKETIASDGFTMPSDYGQVLENSIFARLAEQELKKTVPTDGFSVPVGYEETVESTIFARIAEEKLKETVVTAGFDVPKYYFENLSDSIVDHVLTPEKDNTPIHQIGRQKKWYARYAVAASFAAMLSIGGYWGYQYQQQDAAPVEAVAEEQLSQHLSEIPKQEIINYLAASASGDDMIYMSQYTDEANLPTKGFGSNISKQEIEDYLNYTL
;
A
#
# COMPACT_ATOMS: atom_id res chain seq x y z
N MET A 1 -21.27 -46.15 160.92
CA MET A 1 -21.07 -47.34 160.06
C MET A 1 -22.04 -47.23 158.89
N LYS A 2 -21.50 -47.26 157.66
CA LYS A 2 -22.16 -47.66 156.39
C LYS A 2 -23.31 -46.76 155.92
N GLU A 3 -23.06 -45.85 154.96
CA GLU A 3 -23.08 -46.06 153.49
C GLU A 3 -24.50 -46.10 152.91
N ASN A 4 -24.74 -45.24 151.91
CA ASN A 4 -25.36 -45.58 150.63
C ASN A 4 -25.24 -44.36 149.70
N GLY A 5 -24.02 -44.10 149.25
CA GLY A 5 -23.82 -43.37 147.99
C GLY A 5 -24.14 -44.35 146.87
N THR A 6 -25.35 -44.30 146.33
CA THR A 6 -25.67 -45.07 145.12
C THR A 6 -25.14 -44.30 143.93
N TYR A 7 -23.83 -44.39 143.74
CA TYR A 7 -23.18 -44.08 142.48
C TYR A 7 -23.93 -44.85 141.39
N HIS A 8 -24.45 -44.14 140.39
CA HIS A 8 -25.06 -44.76 139.24
C HIS A 8 -24.01 -45.58 138.50
N ASP A 9 -24.17 -46.89 138.60
CA ASP A 9 -23.46 -47.94 137.86
C ASP A 9 -23.85 -47.90 136.37
N GLY A 10 -23.47 -46.80 135.71
CA GLY A 10 -23.81 -46.49 134.32
C GLY A 10 -22.62 -45.99 133.51
N LEU A 11 -21.42 -45.99 134.09
CA LEU A 11 -20.16 -45.65 133.44
C LEU A 11 -19.38 -46.89 132.98
N GLU A 12 -20.06 -48.01 132.81
CA GLU A 12 -19.58 -49.10 131.96
C GLU A 12 -19.44 -48.55 130.53
N PRO A 13 -18.30 -48.79 129.84
CA PRO A 13 -18.02 -48.21 128.51
C PRO A 13 -19.07 -48.62 127.45
N THR A 14 -19.97 -49.55 127.77
CA THR A 14 -21.05 -50.10 126.95
C THR A 14 -22.40 -49.37 127.02
N ASN A 15 -22.59 -48.35 127.87
CA ASN A 15 -23.88 -47.62 128.01
C ASN A 15 -24.03 -46.20 127.40
N LEU A 16 -23.06 -45.69 126.64
CA LEU A 16 -23.25 -44.49 125.79
C LEU A 16 -24.01 -44.86 124.50
N PRO A 17 -25.02 -44.09 124.07
CA PRO A 17 -25.63 -44.28 122.76
C PRO A 17 -24.56 -44.10 121.67
N ALA A 18 -24.63 -44.90 120.60
CA ALA A 18 -23.60 -44.92 119.54
C ALA A 18 -23.26 -43.52 118.99
N SER A 19 -24.27 -42.64 118.92
CA SER A 19 -24.14 -41.25 118.49
C SER A 19 -23.26 -40.36 119.38
N LEU A 20 -23.07 -40.68 120.67
CA LEU A 20 -22.18 -39.96 121.58
C LEU A 20 -20.80 -40.61 121.69
N ARG A 21 -20.60 -41.79 121.08
CA ARG A 21 -19.30 -42.47 121.01
C ARG A 21 -18.51 -42.13 119.76
N GLU A 22 -19.17 -41.67 118.71
CA GLU A 22 -18.52 -41.23 117.49
C GLU A 22 -18.24 -39.72 117.56
N ASN A 23 -17.04 -39.33 117.16
CA ASN A 23 -16.65 -37.92 117.13
C ASN A 23 -17.41 -37.22 115.99
N PRO A 24 -18.29 -36.23 116.27
CA PRO A 24 -19.02 -35.51 115.23
C PRO A 24 -18.12 -34.60 114.38
N PHE A 25 -16.87 -34.38 114.79
CA PHE A 25 -15.87 -33.62 114.06
C PHE A 25 -14.98 -34.56 113.24
N GLY A 26 -15.49 -34.99 112.08
CA GLY A 26 -14.71 -35.70 111.08
C GLY A 26 -13.87 -34.73 110.26
N LEU A 27 -12.60 -35.07 110.05
CA LEU A 27 -11.75 -34.35 109.11
C LEU A 27 -11.85 -34.98 107.72
N PRO A 28 -11.82 -34.18 106.64
CA PRO A 28 -11.71 -34.70 105.30
C PRO A 28 -10.49 -35.61 105.15
N GLU A 29 -10.61 -36.60 104.27
CA GLU A 29 -9.48 -37.45 103.89
C GLU A 29 -8.32 -36.57 103.40
N ASN A 30 -7.10 -36.87 103.86
CA ASN A 30 -5.87 -36.09 103.59
C ASN A 30 -5.82 -34.64 104.13
N TYR A 31 -6.74 -34.23 105.02
CA TYR A 31 -6.75 -32.86 105.58
C TYR A 31 -5.38 -32.40 106.08
N PHE A 32 -4.72 -33.21 106.93
CA PHE A 32 -3.40 -32.84 107.47
C PHE A 32 -2.26 -33.03 106.49
N SER A 33 -2.34 -34.03 105.60
CA SER A 33 -1.34 -34.27 104.56
C SER A 33 -1.25 -33.09 103.59
N ASP A 34 -2.39 -32.50 103.26
CA ASP A 34 -2.48 -31.40 102.30
C ASP A 34 -2.35 -30.02 102.97
N LEU A 35 -2.57 -29.94 104.29
CA LEU A 35 -2.56 -28.67 105.04
C LEU A 35 -1.21 -27.97 104.95
N GLU A 36 -0.09 -28.70 105.05
CA GLU A 36 1.24 -28.11 104.90
C GLU A 36 1.40 -27.45 103.52
N SER A 37 1.07 -28.20 102.46
CA SER A 37 1.13 -27.70 101.08
C SER A 37 0.18 -26.50 100.87
N LYS A 38 -1.01 -26.54 101.47
CA LYS A 38 -2.01 -25.48 101.36
C LYS A 38 -1.59 -24.21 102.09
N ILE A 39 -0.96 -24.33 103.26
CA ILE A 39 -0.41 -23.19 103.99
C ILE A 39 0.78 -22.61 103.23
N ILE A 40 1.70 -23.45 102.73
CA ILE A 40 2.86 -22.99 101.95
C ILE A 40 2.41 -22.26 100.68
N THR A 41 1.42 -22.78 99.95
CA THR A 41 0.89 -22.09 98.75
C THR A 41 0.20 -20.78 99.11
N GLN A 42 -0.54 -20.72 100.22
CA GLN A 42 -1.22 -19.50 100.65
C GLN A 42 -0.25 -18.43 101.15
N VAL A 43 0.81 -18.81 101.86
CA VAL A 43 1.90 -17.90 102.26
C VAL A 43 2.63 -17.36 101.03
N LYS A 44 3.02 -18.24 100.10
CA LYS A 44 3.66 -17.82 98.83
C LYS A 44 2.77 -16.89 98.01
N LEU A 45 1.46 -17.17 97.93
CA LEU A 45 0.52 -16.31 97.20
C LEU A 45 0.38 -14.92 97.84
N VAL A 46 0.45 -14.84 99.17
CA VAL A 46 0.43 -13.56 99.89
C VAL A 46 1.74 -12.81 99.70
N GLU A 47 2.89 -13.50 99.69
CA GLU A 47 4.19 -12.91 99.36
C GLU A 47 4.25 -12.40 97.91
N CYS A 48 3.56 -13.05 96.96
CA CYS A 48 3.49 -12.63 95.56
C CYS A 48 2.57 -11.41 95.28
N LYS A 49 1.91 -10.82 96.28
CA LYS A 49 0.94 -9.72 96.05
C LYS A 49 1.57 -8.34 95.82
N GLU A 50 2.85 -8.13 96.09
CA GLU A 50 3.42 -6.78 96.14
C GLU A 50 4.29 -6.37 94.95
N GLU A 51 4.58 -7.27 94.01
CA GLU A 51 5.27 -6.88 92.78
C GLU A 51 4.49 -7.37 91.56
N SER A 52 3.90 -6.43 90.82
CA SER A 52 3.47 -6.69 89.45
C SER A 52 4.71 -6.82 88.56
N ILE A 53 5.35 -7.99 88.59
CA ILE A 53 6.51 -8.33 87.74
C ILE A 53 6.11 -8.36 86.25
N PHE A 54 4.81 -8.25 85.95
CA PHE A 54 4.25 -8.22 84.62
C PHE A 54 3.69 -6.84 84.31
N GLU A 55 4.55 -5.94 83.83
CA GLU A 55 4.13 -4.67 83.26
C GLU A 55 3.57 -4.91 81.86
N VAL A 56 2.30 -4.54 81.66
CA VAL A 56 1.69 -4.57 80.34
C VAL A 56 2.17 -3.34 79.57
N PRO A 57 2.75 -3.49 78.36
CA PRO A 57 3.16 -2.36 77.54
C PRO A 57 2.01 -1.37 77.31
N GLU A 58 2.32 -0.08 77.34
CA GLU A 58 1.36 0.98 77.06
C GLU A 58 0.68 0.75 75.70
N GLY A 59 -0.66 0.81 75.66
CA GLY A 59 -1.44 0.58 74.44
C GLY A 59 -1.65 -0.89 74.03
N TYR A 60 -1.20 -1.86 74.83
CA TYR A 60 -1.45 -3.29 74.56
C TYR A 60 -2.95 -3.59 74.43
N PHE A 61 -3.77 -3.16 75.38
CA PHE A 61 -5.21 -3.44 75.36
C PHE A 61 -5.95 -2.65 74.27
N ASP A 62 -5.49 -1.46 73.93
CA ASP A 62 -6.08 -0.65 72.85
C ASP A 62 -5.85 -1.33 71.49
N SER A 63 -4.65 -1.87 71.27
CA SER A 63 -4.26 -2.56 70.02
C SER A 63 -4.67 -4.04 69.97
N LEU A 64 -4.96 -4.67 71.12
CA LEU A 64 -5.32 -6.09 71.21
C LEU A 64 -6.55 -6.43 70.37
N SER A 65 -7.58 -5.58 70.41
CA SER A 65 -8.80 -5.78 69.63
C SER A 65 -8.51 -5.81 68.13
N ALA A 66 -7.74 -4.84 67.64
CA ALA A 66 -7.31 -4.76 66.26
C ALA A 66 -6.42 -5.95 65.87
N ALA A 67 -5.48 -6.34 66.74
CA ALA A 67 -4.58 -7.47 66.51
C ALA A 67 -5.35 -8.80 66.41
N ILE A 68 -6.34 -9.03 67.28
CA ILE A 68 -7.21 -10.22 67.22
C ILE A 68 -8.03 -10.20 65.93
N MET A 69 -8.63 -9.07 65.57
CA MET A 69 -9.41 -8.95 64.33
C MET A 69 -8.54 -9.17 63.09
N CYS A 70 -7.31 -8.64 63.06
CA CYS A 70 -6.33 -8.89 62.01
C CYS A 70 -5.95 -10.37 61.93
N LYS A 71 -5.71 -11.03 63.07
CA LYS A 71 -5.40 -12.47 63.09
C LYS A 71 -6.55 -13.34 62.63
N VAL A 72 -7.77 -13.04 63.08
CA VAL A 72 -8.99 -13.73 62.61
C VAL A 72 -9.19 -13.50 61.11
N ALA A 73 -8.93 -12.29 60.60
CA ALA A 73 -8.99 -12.01 59.17
C ALA A 73 -7.92 -12.79 58.39
N GLU A 74 -6.68 -12.85 58.89
CA GLU A 74 -5.59 -13.63 58.31
C GLU A 74 -5.93 -15.13 58.24
N ASP A 75 -6.43 -15.71 59.33
CA ASP A 75 -6.81 -17.13 59.39
C ASP A 75 -8.00 -17.43 58.47
N ASN A 76 -8.99 -16.54 58.41
CA ASN A 76 -10.10 -16.66 57.46
C ASN A 76 -9.62 -16.62 56.00
N LEU A 77 -8.68 -15.74 55.67
CA LEU A 77 -8.09 -15.67 54.33
C LEU A 77 -7.29 -16.94 54.00
N LYS A 78 -6.44 -17.41 54.93
CA LYS A 78 -5.68 -18.67 54.74
C LYS A 78 -6.59 -19.88 54.54
N ASN A 79 -7.75 -19.92 55.20
CA ASN A 79 -8.71 -21.00 55.01
C ASN A 79 -9.44 -20.93 53.65
N GLN A 80 -9.49 -19.75 53.01
CA GLN A 80 -10.11 -19.55 51.70
C GLN A 80 -9.14 -19.73 50.53
N VAL A 81 -7.84 -19.55 50.74
CA VAL A 81 -6.80 -19.68 49.71
C VAL A 81 -5.99 -20.95 49.95
N GLY A 82 -6.06 -21.93 49.03
CA GLY A 82 -5.43 -23.25 49.19
C GLY A 82 -3.91 -23.28 48.99
N THR A 83 -3.31 -22.18 48.55
CA THR A 83 -1.87 -21.97 48.38
C THR A 83 -1.49 -20.63 49.02
N ASP A 84 -0.24 -20.46 49.46
CA ASP A 84 0.25 -19.15 49.89
C ASP A 84 0.07 -18.19 48.69
N GLY A 85 -0.88 -17.27 48.80
CA GLY A 85 -1.48 -16.50 47.69
C GLY A 85 -0.58 -15.48 46.99
N PHE A 86 0.72 -15.71 46.95
CA PHE A 86 1.68 -14.91 46.20
C PHE A 86 2.42 -15.83 45.23
N GLU A 87 1.74 -16.17 44.14
CA GLU A 87 2.40 -16.77 42.99
C GLU A 87 3.10 -15.66 42.18
N ILE A 88 4.36 -15.90 41.87
CA ILE A 88 5.12 -15.03 40.98
C ILE A 88 4.47 -15.15 39.59
N PRO A 89 4.05 -14.03 38.96
CA PRO A 89 3.45 -14.08 37.63
C PRO A 89 4.36 -14.81 36.63
N GLU A 90 3.73 -15.53 35.70
CA GLU A 90 4.44 -16.18 34.61
C GLU A 90 5.31 -15.15 33.88
N ASN A 91 6.60 -15.46 33.70
CA ASN A 91 7.63 -14.60 33.11
C ASN A 91 8.20 -13.45 33.97
N TYR A 92 7.71 -13.18 35.19
CA TYR A 92 8.27 -12.10 36.04
C TYR A 92 9.78 -12.22 36.25
N THR A 93 10.29 -13.43 36.48
CA THR A 93 11.73 -13.67 36.71
C THR A 93 12.56 -13.46 35.44
N SER A 94 12.01 -13.81 34.28
CA SER A 94 12.64 -13.61 32.98
C SER A 94 12.66 -12.12 32.59
N GLU A 95 11.53 -11.43 32.76
CA GLU A 95 11.41 -9.99 32.51
C GLU A 95 12.27 -9.16 33.45
N LEU A 96 12.30 -9.49 34.74
CA LEU A 96 13.16 -8.81 35.71
C LEU A 96 14.63 -9.00 35.35
N SER A 97 15.05 -10.21 34.97
CA SER A 97 16.43 -10.50 34.56
C SER A 97 16.83 -9.70 33.32
N SER A 98 15.98 -9.68 32.30
CA SER A 98 16.23 -8.91 31.07
C SER A 98 16.24 -7.40 31.34
N THR A 99 15.34 -6.90 32.18
CA THR A 99 15.28 -5.48 32.56
C THR A 99 16.53 -5.04 33.32
N ILE A 100 16.99 -5.85 34.28
CA ILE A 100 18.23 -5.58 35.01
C ILE A 100 19.43 -5.57 34.06
N LEU A 101 19.52 -6.56 33.18
CA LEU A 101 20.61 -6.64 32.19
C LEU A 101 20.61 -5.41 31.27
N ASN A 102 19.44 -5.05 30.73
CA ASN A 102 19.29 -3.87 29.87
C ASN A 102 19.70 -2.59 30.60
N ARG A 103 19.34 -2.44 31.87
CA ARG A 103 19.71 -1.27 32.67
C ARG A 103 21.21 -1.21 32.95
N ILE A 104 21.84 -2.33 33.27
CA ILE A 104 23.31 -2.41 33.44
C ILE A 104 24.03 -2.07 32.12
N LEU A 105 23.51 -2.55 30.99
CA LEU A 105 24.07 -2.22 29.68
C LEU A 105 23.89 -0.73 29.36
N GLU A 106 22.71 -0.16 29.63
CA GLU A 106 22.44 1.27 29.45
C GLU A 106 23.40 2.12 30.29
N ASP A 107 23.59 1.80 31.57
CA ASP A 107 24.48 2.55 32.44
C ASP A 107 25.95 2.47 31.96
N LYS A 108 26.39 1.28 31.50
CA LYS A 108 27.73 1.12 30.89
C LYS A 108 27.88 1.89 29.57
N LEU A 109 26.82 1.96 28.76
CA LEU A 109 26.83 2.76 27.53
C LEU A 109 26.93 4.25 27.87
N LYS A 110 26.16 4.74 28.85
CA LYS A 110 26.25 6.14 29.30
C LYS A 110 27.62 6.51 29.87
N GLU A 111 28.30 5.57 30.53
CA GLU A 111 29.65 5.80 31.05
C GLU A 111 30.72 5.87 29.94
N THR A 112 30.51 5.15 28.83
CA THR A 112 31.48 5.04 27.74
C THR A 112 31.28 6.06 26.62
N ILE A 113 30.08 6.63 26.48
CA ILE A 113 29.76 7.54 25.37
C ILE A 113 29.61 8.97 25.91
N ALA A 114 30.44 9.91 25.43
CA ALA A 114 30.44 11.31 25.85
C ALA A 114 29.29 12.16 25.27
N SER A 115 28.56 11.63 24.27
CA SER A 115 27.36 12.24 23.68
C SER A 115 26.53 11.11 23.07
N ASP A 116 25.21 11.25 22.97
CA ASP A 116 24.26 10.20 22.54
C ASP A 116 24.49 9.62 21.13
N GLY A 117 25.57 9.98 20.43
CA GLY A 117 25.94 9.50 19.09
C GLY A 117 25.09 10.10 17.98
N PHE A 118 23.96 10.72 18.34
CA PHE A 118 23.10 11.47 17.44
C PHE A 118 23.66 12.88 17.25
N THR A 119 24.56 13.01 16.27
CA THR A 119 24.95 14.33 15.77
C THR A 119 24.04 14.71 14.61
N MET A 120 23.49 15.92 14.67
CA MET A 120 22.77 16.48 13.52
C MET A 120 23.78 16.70 12.39
N PRO A 121 23.52 16.22 11.16
CA PRO A 121 24.37 16.54 10.01
C PRO A 121 24.55 18.06 9.91
N SER A 122 25.77 18.52 9.65
CA SER A 122 26.12 19.95 9.62
C SER A 122 25.17 20.78 8.77
N ASP A 123 24.66 20.17 7.70
CA ASP A 123 23.90 20.84 6.67
C ASP A 123 22.38 20.69 6.86
N TYR A 124 21.92 19.95 7.88
CA TYR A 124 20.48 19.71 8.09
C TYR A 124 19.70 21.02 8.29
N GLY A 125 20.27 21.99 9.01
CA GLY A 125 19.64 23.30 9.20
C GLY A 125 19.47 24.06 7.89
N GLN A 126 20.51 24.06 7.06
CA GLN A 126 20.48 24.73 5.76
C GLN A 126 19.53 24.03 4.77
N VAL A 127 19.52 22.69 4.76
CA VAL A 127 18.62 21.90 3.91
C VAL A 127 17.16 22.11 4.33
N LEU A 128 16.88 22.12 5.64
CA LEU A 128 15.55 22.37 6.17
C LEU A 128 15.07 23.78 5.80
N GLU A 129 15.90 24.80 6.02
CA GLU A 129 15.60 26.19 5.65
C GLU A 129 15.29 26.32 4.15
N ASN A 130 16.15 25.77 3.29
CA ASN A 130 15.95 25.79 1.85
C ASN A 130 14.65 25.06 1.45
N SER A 131 14.32 23.94 2.09
CA SER A 131 13.09 23.19 1.81
C SER A 131 11.83 23.94 2.24
N ILE A 132 11.90 24.69 3.35
CA ILE A 132 10.81 25.53 3.84
C ILE A 132 10.58 26.69 2.87
N PHE A 133 11.65 27.39 2.46
CA PHE A 133 11.53 28.48 1.49
C PHE A 133 11.02 28.00 0.13
N ALA A 134 11.50 26.86 -0.36
CA ALA A 134 11.01 26.27 -1.60
C ALA A 134 9.51 25.95 -1.52
N ARG A 135 9.04 25.32 -0.43
CA ARG A 135 7.61 25.05 -0.23
C ARG A 135 6.77 26.32 -0.11
N LEU A 136 7.27 27.34 0.60
CA LEU A 136 6.55 28.61 0.74
C LEU A 136 6.41 29.29 -0.62
N ALA A 137 7.49 29.34 -1.40
CA ALA A 137 7.47 29.88 -2.76
C ALA A 137 6.50 29.11 -3.66
N GLU A 138 6.49 27.78 -3.60
CA GLU A 138 5.55 26.94 -4.35
C GLU A 138 4.09 27.21 -3.95
N GLN A 139 3.81 27.34 -2.65
CA GLN A 139 2.47 27.64 -2.16
C GLN A 139 1.98 29.02 -2.63
N GLU A 140 2.84 30.04 -2.62
CA GLU A 140 2.51 31.36 -3.14
C GLU A 140 2.31 31.34 -4.65
N LEU A 141 3.16 30.61 -5.39
CA LEU A 141 2.98 30.44 -6.84
C LEU A 141 1.65 29.78 -7.19
N LYS A 142 1.26 28.70 -6.49
CA LYS A 142 -0.03 28.02 -6.71
C LYS A 142 -1.26 28.89 -6.40
N LYS A 143 -1.14 29.89 -5.51
CA LYS A 143 -2.22 30.88 -5.28
C LYS A 143 -2.38 31.82 -6.48
N THR A 144 -1.29 32.14 -7.17
CA THR A 144 -1.27 33.11 -8.28
C THR A 144 -1.47 32.46 -9.66
N VAL A 145 -1.07 31.20 -9.82
CA VAL A 145 -1.13 30.45 -11.07
C VAL A 145 -1.96 29.17 -10.85
N PRO A 146 -3.23 29.13 -11.29
CA PRO A 146 -4.14 28.00 -11.06
C PRO A 146 -3.84 26.75 -11.90
N THR A 147 -3.07 26.90 -12.98
CA THR A 147 -2.78 25.84 -13.96
C THR A 147 -1.29 25.54 -13.97
N ASP A 148 -0.92 24.25 -13.91
CA ASP A 148 0.48 23.82 -13.97
C ASP A 148 1.19 24.47 -15.16
N GLY A 149 2.26 25.21 -14.88
CA GLY A 149 2.90 26.16 -15.81
C GLY A 149 3.65 25.54 -16.99
N PHE A 150 3.44 24.25 -17.28
CA PHE A 150 4.01 23.56 -18.42
C PHE A 150 2.89 23.11 -19.35
N SER A 151 2.46 24.02 -20.22
CA SER A 151 1.67 23.65 -21.40
C SER A 151 2.62 23.28 -22.53
N VAL A 152 2.41 22.11 -23.13
CA VAL A 152 3.07 21.75 -24.39
C VAL A 152 2.77 22.83 -25.43
N PRO A 153 3.78 23.42 -26.10
CA PRO A 153 3.55 24.41 -27.14
C PRO A 153 2.62 23.84 -28.23
N VAL A 154 1.70 24.67 -28.72
CA VAL A 154 0.77 24.28 -29.80
C VAL A 154 1.58 23.75 -31.00
N GLY A 155 1.32 22.52 -31.43
CA GLY A 155 2.01 21.87 -32.55
C GLY A 155 3.36 21.20 -32.20
N TYR A 156 3.79 21.19 -30.93
CA TYR A 156 5.01 20.46 -30.52
C TYR A 156 4.92 18.98 -30.90
N GLU A 157 3.81 18.32 -30.58
CA GLU A 157 3.61 16.90 -30.89
C GLU A 157 3.68 16.60 -32.40
N GLU A 158 3.19 17.51 -33.25
CA GLU A 158 3.25 17.39 -34.71
C GLU A 158 4.69 17.49 -35.25
N THR A 159 5.55 18.26 -34.57
CA THR A 159 6.95 18.48 -35.01
C THR A 159 7.95 17.52 -34.38
N VAL A 160 7.62 16.89 -33.24
CA VAL A 160 8.55 15.99 -32.52
C VAL A 160 8.90 14.77 -33.36
N GLU A 161 7.94 14.15 -34.04
CA GLU A 161 8.22 12.96 -34.86
C GLU A 161 9.19 13.29 -36.00
N SER A 162 8.88 14.33 -36.78
CA SER A 162 9.72 14.76 -37.90
C SER A 162 11.12 15.19 -37.45
N THR A 163 11.23 15.89 -36.32
CA THR A 163 12.54 16.31 -35.77
C THR A 163 13.36 15.13 -35.25
N ILE A 164 12.73 14.12 -34.64
CA ILE A 164 13.41 12.88 -34.23
C ILE A 164 13.93 12.14 -35.47
N PHE A 165 13.11 11.95 -36.50
CA PHE A 165 13.53 11.28 -37.73
C PHE A 165 14.65 12.04 -38.45
N ALA A 166 14.56 13.37 -38.53
CA ALA A 166 15.61 14.20 -39.11
C ALA A 166 16.94 14.04 -38.35
N ARG A 167 16.89 13.95 -37.02
CA ARG A 167 18.09 13.80 -36.17
C ARG A 167 18.72 12.41 -36.29
N ILE A 168 17.89 11.36 -36.37
CA ILE A 168 18.35 9.99 -36.65
C ILE A 168 19.01 9.92 -38.04
N ALA A 169 18.42 10.58 -39.03
CA ALA A 169 19.00 10.65 -40.38
C ALA A 169 20.33 11.41 -40.39
N GLU A 170 20.42 12.54 -39.68
CA GLU A 170 21.66 13.32 -39.53
C GLU A 170 22.76 12.49 -38.86
N GLU A 171 22.43 11.73 -37.82
CA GLU A 171 23.38 10.88 -37.11
C GLU A 171 23.91 9.74 -37.98
N LYS A 172 23.03 9.08 -38.75
CA LYS A 172 23.41 8.06 -39.75
C LYS A 172 24.27 8.64 -40.88
N LEU A 173 24.02 9.88 -41.30
CA LEU A 173 24.84 10.56 -42.31
C LEU A 173 26.22 10.91 -41.76
N LYS A 174 26.34 11.31 -40.49
CA LYS A 174 27.63 11.59 -39.85
C LYS A 174 28.48 10.33 -39.68
N GLU A 175 27.86 9.17 -39.48
CA GLU A 175 28.59 7.89 -39.40
C GLU A 175 29.17 7.47 -40.75
N THR A 176 28.52 7.85 -41.86
CA THR A 176 28.91 7.47 -43.22
C THR A 176 29.80 8.52 -43.92
N VAL A 177 29.76 9.78 -43.48
CA VAL A 177 30.47 10.90 -44.12
C VAL A 177 31.51 11.49 -43.16
N VAL A 178 32.80 11.19 -43.38
CA VAL A 178 33.94 11.63 -42.53
C VAL A 178 34.28 13.12 -42.70
N THR A 179 33.89 13.73 -43.81
CA THR A 179 34.16 15.15 -44.13
C THR A 179 32.91 15.77 -44.74
N ALA A 180 32.43 16.90 -44.17
CA ALA A 180 31.29 17.65 -44.70
C ALA A 180 31.47 17.90 -46.20
N GLY A 181 30.66 17.25 -47.03
CA GLY A 181 30.80 17.19 -48.50
C GLY A 181 30.54 18.50 -49.24
N PHE A 182 30.69 19.64 -48.58
CA PHE A 182 30.61 20.96 -49.18
C PHE A 182 32.02 21.45 -49.47
N ASP A 183 32.61 20.97 -50.56
CA ASP A 183 33.79 21.61 -51.13
C ASP A 183 33.33 22.59 -52.19
N VAL A 184 33.80 23.83 -52.08
CA VAL A 184 33.42 24.89 -53.00
C VAL A 184 34.28 24.73 -54.26
N PRO A 185 33.70 24.80 -55.48
CA PRO A 185 34.48 24.71 -56.71
C PRO A 185 35.66 25.69 -56.68
N LYS A 186 36.81 25.23 -57.16
CA LYS A 186 38.02 26.05 -57.23
C LYS A 186 37.70 27.37 -57.94
N TYR A 187 38.01 28.51 -57.31
CA TYR A 187 37.76 29.88 -57.80
C TYR A 187 36.30 30.37 -57.77
N TYR A 188 35.38 29.69 -57.08
CA TYR A 188 33.99 30.17 -56.92
C TYR A 188 33.92 31.59 -56.36
N PHE A 189 34.61 31.87 -55.25
CA PHE A 189 34.60 33.18 -54.61
C PHE A 189 35.37 34.25 -55.40
N GLU A 190 36.34 33.85 -56.21
CA GLU A 190 37.09 34.77 -57.08
C GLU A 190 36.21 35.26 -58.24
N ASN A 191 35.48 34.34 -58.88
CA ASN A 191 34.61 34.66 -60.02
C ASN A 191 33.23 35.21 -59.62
N LEU A 192 32.83 35.08 -58.35
CA LEU A 192 31.53 35.55 -57.86
C LEU A 192 31.38 37.06 -58.05
N SER A 193 32.42 37.81 -57.71
CA SER A 193 32.44 39.27 -57.82
C SER A 193 32.24 39.72 -59.26
N ASP A 194 33.00 39.11 -60.18
CA ASP A 194 32.96 39.41 -61.61
C ASP A 194 31.61 38.99 -62.22
N SER A 195 31.07 37.83 -61.83
CA SER A 195 29.77 37.33 -62.28
C SER A 195 28.62 38.23 -61.83
N ILE A 196 28.62 38.70 -60.58
CA ILE A 196 27.59 39.63 -60.08
C ILE A 196 27.66 40.95 -60.86
N VAL A 197 28.86 41.46 -61.12
CA VAL A 197 29.04 42.70 -61.88
C VAL A 197 28.56 42.54 -63.34
N ASP A 198 28.86 41.40 -63.97
CA ASP A 198 28.37 41.09 -65.33
C ASP A 198 26.84 40.97 -65.36
N HIS A 199 26.22 40.33 -64.38
CA HIS A 199 24.76 40.18 -64.27
C HIS A 199 24.02 41.48 -63.92
N VAL A 200 24.69 42.45 -63.27
CA VAL A 200 24.08 43.75 -62.91
C VAL A 200 24.26 44.80 -64.02
N LEU A 201 25.34 44.70 -64.79
CA LEU A 201 25.67 45.67 -65.85
C LEU A 201 25.16 45.26 -67.25
N THR A 202 24.81 43.99 -67.46
CA THR A 202 24.18 43.56 -68.71
C THR A 202 22.66 43.75 -68.61
N PRO A 203 22.05 44.71 -69.34
CA PRO A 203 20.62 44.69 -69.53
C PRO A 203 20.28 43.43 -70.33
N GLU A 204 19.39 42.62 -69.76
CA GLU A 204 18.78 41.42 -70.33
C GLU A 204 18.54 41.60 -71.84
N LYS A 205 19.38 40.98 -72.67
CA LYS A 205 19.18 40.97 -74.12
C LYS A 205 18.08 39.96 -74.39
N ASP A 206 16.86 40.45 -74.31
CA ASP A 206 15.59 39.75 -74.55
C ASP A 206 15.62 39.04 -75.91
N ASN A 207 16.13 37.81 -75.91
CA ASN A 207 16.03 36.86 -77.03
C ASN A 207 15.33 35.62 -76.51
N THR A 208 14.15 35.80 -75.93
CA THR A 208 13.20 34.71 -75.79
C THR A 208 12.54 34.48 -77.16
N PRO A 209 12.81 33.36 -77.87
CA PRO A 209 12.05 33.07 -79.08
C PRO A 209 10.61 32.78 -78.66
N ILE A 210 9.69 33.69 -78.98
CA ILE A 210 8.26 33.53 -78.74
C ILE A 210 7.78 32.33 -79.57
N HIS A 211 7.73 31.14 -78.95
CA HIS A 211 7.03 30.00 -79.52
C HIS A 211 5.54 30.18 -79.26
N GLN A 212 4.80 30.53 -80.30
CA GLN A 212 3.34 30.55 -80.25
C GLN A 212 2.81 29.13 -79.99
N ILE A 213 2.18 28.93 -78.84
CA ILE A 213 1.51 27.68 -78.49
C ILE A 213 0.27 27.53 -79.39
N GLY A 214 0.30 26.55 -80.31
CA GLY A 214 -0.82 26.22 -81.18
C GLY A 214 -2.09 25.85 -80.40
N ARG A 215 -3.26 26.21 -80.94
CA ARG A 215 -4.58 26.06 -80.30
C ARG A 215 -4.85 24.62 -79.80
N GLN A 216 -5.41 24.53 -78.59
CA GLN A 216 -5.87 23.31 -77.91
C GLN A 216 -6.86 22.51 -78.79
N LYS A 217 -6.52 21.26 -79.13
CA LYS A 217 -7.45 20.30 -79.75
C LYS A 217 -8.55 19.95 -78.73
N LYS A 218 -9.83 20.09 -79.15
CA LYS A 218 -11.00 19.80 -78.33
C LYS A 218 -11.10 18.29 -78.01
N TRP A 219 -10.61 17.87 -76.85
CA TRP A 219 -10.64 16.46 -76.41
C TRP A 219 -12.04 15.97 -75.97
N TYR A 220 -12.99 16.89 -75.78
CA TYR A 220 -14.31 16.62 -75.20
C TYR A 220 -15.25 15.85 -76.15
N ALA A 221 -14.96 15.81 -77.45
CA ALA A 221 -15.77 15.07 -78.43
C ALA A 221 -15.73 13.53 -78.23
N ARG A 222 -14.83 13.04 -77.37
CA ARG A 222 -14.66 11.60 -77.06
C ARG A 222 -15.57 11.09 -75.93
N TYR A 223 -16.22 11.98 -75.18
CA TYR A 223 -17.06 11.62 -74.02
C TYR A 223 -18.56 11.59 -74.30
N ALA A 224 -19.01 12.00 -75.50
CA ALA A 224 -20.43 12.02 -75.85
C ALA A 224 -21.04 10.60 -75.98
N VAL A 225 -20.24 9.62 -76.41
CA VAL A 225 -20.70 8.23 -76.60
C VAL A 225 -20.94 7.52 -75.25
N ALA A 226 -20.14 7.81 -74.22
CA ALA A 226 -20.31 7.21 -72.90
C ALA A 226 -21.59 7.68 -72.17
N ALA A 227 -21.94 8.97 -72.30
CA ALA A 227 -23.14 9.52 -71.68
C ALA A 227 -24.45 8.94 -72.26
N SER A 228 -24.48 8.65 -73.57
CA SER A 228 -25.65 7.99 -74.19
C SER A 228 -25.88 6.57 -73.67
N PHE A 229 -24.81 5.81 -73.39
CA PHE A 229 -24.94 4.48 -72.80
C PHE A 229 -25.42 4.56 -71.34
N ALA A 230 -24.89 5.50 -70.55
CA ALA A 230 -25.36 5.71 -69.16
C ALA A 230 -26.85 6.13 -69.11
N ALA A 231 -27.30 6.98 -70.04
CA ALA A 231 -28.69 7.39 -70.14
C ALA A 231 -29.62 6.23 -70.58
N MET A 232 -29.20 5.40 -71.54
CA MET A 232 -29.96 4.20 -71.95
C MET A 232 -30.08 3.17 -70.82
N LEU A 233 -29.00 2.93 -70.07
CA LEU A 233 -29.02 2.00 -68.92
C LEU A 233 -29.90 2.52 -67.77
N SER A 234 -29.90 3.83 -67.53
CA SER A 234 -30.72 4.44 -66.47
C SER A 234 -32.22 4.42 -66.78
N ILE A 235 -32.61 4.63 -68.04
CA ILE A 235 -34.02 4.57 -68.46
C ILE A 235 -34.52 3.12 -68.48
N GLY A 236 -33.68 2.15 -68.89
CA GLY A 236 -34.01 0.72 -68.85
C GLY A 236 -34.18 0.17 -67.43
N GLY A 237 -33.35 0.59 -66.47
CA GLY A 237 -33.44 0.16 -65.07
C GLY A 237 -34.69 0.69 -64.34
N TYR A 238 -35.13 1.92 -64.64
CA TYR A 238 -36.30 2.51 -64.00
C TYR A 238 -37.62 1.84 -64.45
N TRP A 239 -37.72 1.39 -65.71
CA TRP A 239 -38.89 0.66 -66.20
C TRP A 239 -38.90 -0.82 -65.77
N GLY A 240 -37.73 -1.44 -65.58
CA GLY A 240 -37.62 -2.79 -65.02
C GLY A 240 -38.04 -2.89 -63.55
N TYR A 241 -37.75 -1.86 -62.74
CA TYR A 241 -38.09 -1.82 -61.32
C TYR A 241 -39.61 -1.74 -61.05
N GLN A 242 -40.41 -1.17 -61.97
CA GLN A 242 -41.87 -1.09 -61.80
C GLN A 242 -42.67 -2.33 -62.25
N TYR A 243 -42.07 -3.27 -62.98
CA TYR A 243 -42.77 -4.47 -63.46
C TYR A 243 -42.61 -5.71 -62.56
N GLN A 244 -41.89 -5.58 -61.45
CA GLN A 244 -41.50 -6.70 -60.58
C GLN A 244 -42.08 -6.54 -59.16
N GLN A 245 -43.41 -6.58 -59.05
CA GLN A 245 -44.11 -6.66 -57.75
C GLN A 245 -45.15 -7.79 -57.66
N GLN A 246 -45.08 -8.79 -58.55
CA GLN A 246 -45.89 -10.00 -58.40
C GLN A 246 -45.08 -11.25 -58.78
N ASP A 247 -45.05 -12.17 -57.82
CA ASP A 247 -44.55 -13.55 -57.86
C ASP A 247 -43.05 -13.82 -57.61
N ALA A 248 -42.84 -14.87 -56.82
CA ALA A 248 -41.67 -15.15 -55.97
C ALA A 248 -40.61 -16.05 -56.63
N ALA A 249 -39.33 -15.78 -56.34
CA ALA A 249 -38.16 -16.69 -56.12
C ALA A 249 -36.83 -15.94 -56.39
N PRO A 250 -35.70 -16.31 -55.74
CA PRO A 250 -34.56 -15.41 -55.51
C PRO A 250 -33.57 -15.38 -56.70
N VAL A 251 -33.14 -14.18 -57.09
CA VAL A 251 -32.07 -13.98 -58.09
C VAL A 251 -31.01 -13.04 -57.51
N GLU A 252 -30.36 -13.45 -56.42
CA GLU A 252 -29.14 -12.81 -55.92
C GLU A 252 -27.86 -13.49 -56.43
N ALA A 253 -27.96 -14.55 -57.25
CA ALA A 253 -26.80 -15.35 -57.66
C ALA A 253 -26.19 -14.98 -59.03
N VAL A 254 -26.77 -14.07 -59.82
CA VAL A 254 -26.31 -13.83 -61.22
C VAL A 254 -25.43 -12.58 -61.37
N ALA A 255 -25.54 -11.60 -60.46
CA ALA A 255 -24.70 -10.40 -60.49
C ALA A 255 -23.30 -10.63 -59.88
N GLU A 256 -23.18 -11.51 -58.89
CA GLU A 256 -21.90 -11.86 -58.26
C GLU A 256 -21.03 -12.77 -59.16
N GLU A 257 -21.65 -13.64 -59.96
CA GLU A 257 -20.92 -14.56 -60.85
C GLU A 257 -20.30 -13.83 -62.05
N GLN A 258 -20.99 -12.82 -62.61
CA GLN A 258 -20.45 -12.00 -63.70
C GLN A 258 -19.41 -10.97 -63.23
N LEU A 259 -19.53 -10.47 -61.99
CA LEU A 259 -18.53 -9.60 -61.37
C LEU A 259 -17.25 -10.38 -61.05
N SER A 260 -17.37 -11.59 -60.51
CA SER A 260 -16.22 -12.45 -60.20
C SER A 260 -15.50 -12.96 -61.47
N GLN A 261 -16.23 -13.19 -62.57
CA GLN A 261 -15.62 -13.49 -63.87
C GLN A 261 -14.82 -12.30 -64.43
N HIS A 262 -15.36 -11.08 -64.35
CA HIS A 262 -14.69 -9.88 -64.85
C HIS A 262 -13.50 -9.43 -63.99
N LEU A 263 -13.52 -9.69 -62.69
CA LEU A 263 -12.39 -9.42 -61.79
C LEU A 263 -11.25 -10.44 -61.98
N SER A 264 -11.56 -11.67 -62.43
CA SER A 264 -10.57 -12.70 -62.74
C SER A 264 -9.77 -12.42 -64.02
N GLU A 265 -10.29 -11.58 -64.92
CA GLU A 265 -9.73 -11.35 -66.25
C GLU A 265 -8.88 -10.08 -66.36
N ILE A 266 -8.72 -9.32 -65.26
CA ILE A 266 -7.85 -8.13 -65.28
C ILE A 266 -6.40 -8.61 -65.46
N PRO A 267 -5.74 -8.26 -66.57
CA PRO A 267 -4.37 -8.69 -66.80
C PRO A 267 -3.46 -8.05 -65.74
N LYS A 268 -2.53 -8.84 -65.18
CA LYS A 268 -1.64 -8.40 -64.08
C LYS A 268 -0.92 -7.08 -64.38
N GLN A 269 -0.62 -6.80 -65.65
CA GLN A 269 0.04 -5.57 -66.09
C GLN A 269 -0.82 -4.31 -65.92
N GLU A 270 -2.14 -4.44 -65.99
CA GLU A 270 -3.07 -3.31 -65.82
C GLU A 270 -3.27 -2.99 -64.32
N ILE A 271 -3.24 -4.03 -63.47
CA ILE A 271 -3.19 -3.88 -62.01
C ILE A 271 -1.88 -3.19 -61.58
N ILE A 272 -0.74 -3.63 -62.15
CA ILE A 272 0.58 -3.02 -61.87
C ILE A 272 0.62 -1.57 -62.35
N ASN A 273 0.12 -1.27 -63.54
CA ASN A 273 0.10 0.09 -64.06
C ASN A 273 -0.84 1.00 -63.26
N TYR A 274 -1.99 0.49 -62.80
CA TYR A 274 -2.89 1.25 -61.95
C TYR A 274 -2.25 1.53 -60.59
N LEU A 275 -1.62 0.54 -59.96
CA LEU A 275 -0.87 0.71 -58.70
C LEU A 275 0.33 1.64 -58.86
N ALA A 276 1.09 1.55 -59.96
CA ALA A 276 2.22 2.44 -60.19
C ALA A 276 1.78 3.89 -60.48
N ALA A 277 0.57 4.08 -61.02
CA ALA A 277 0.00 5.39 -61.24
C ALA A 277 -0.70 5.98 -59.99
N SER A 278 -1.18 5.13 -59.07
CA SER A 278 -1.89 5.55 -57.87
C SER A 278 -1.04 5.53 -56.59
N ALA A 279 0.11 4.84 -56.57
CA ALA A 279 1.00 4.77 -55.42
C ALA A 279 1.91 6.00 -55.35
N SER A 280 1.98 6.60 -54.16
CA SER A 280 3.00 7.58 -53.82
C SER A 280 4.34 6.86 -53.58
N GLY A 281 5.48 7.55 -53.75
CA GLY A 281 6.81 6.94 -53.63
C GLY A 281 7.06 6.22 -52.30
N ASP A 282 6.38 6.62 -51.23
CA ASP A 282 6.48 5.99 -49.90
C ASP A 282 5.72 4.65 -49.81
N ASP A 283 4.58 4.51 -50.49
CA ASP A 283 3.79 3.27 -50.46
C ASP A 283 4.53 2.11 -51.13
N MET A 284 5.32 2.40 -52.17
CA MET A 284 6.12 1.38 -52.86
C MET A 284 7.28 0.86 -52.00
N ILE A 285 7.87 1.71 -51.16
CA ILE A 285 8.89 1.33 -50.18
C ILE A 285 8.29 0.41 -49.12
N TYR A 286 7.09 0.73 -48.62
CA TYR A 286 6.40 -0.07 -47.61
C TYR A 286 6.06 -1.48 -48.11
N MET A 287 5.55 -1.60 -49.34
CA MET A 287 5.18 -2.91 -49.90
C MET A 287 6.40 -3.80 -50.21
N SER A 288 7.57 -3.21 -50.51
CA SER A 288 8.81 -3.97 -50.74
C SER A 288 9.35 -4.70 -49.50
N GLN A 289 8.93 -4.29 -48.30
CA GLN A 289 9.32 -4.96 -47.06
C GLN A 289 8.56 -6.28 -46.83
N TYR A 290 7.49 -6.53 -47.60
CA TYR A 290 6.62 -7.69 -47.45
C TYR A 290 6.58 -8.61 -48.69
N THR A 291 7.49 -8.40 -49.66
CA THR A 291 7.57 -9.24 -50.87
C THR A 291 8.27 -10.58 -50.64
N ASP A 292 8.94 -10.78 -49.51
CA ASP A 292 9.54 -12.06 -49.15
C ASP A 292 8.46 -13.00 -48.58
N GLU A 293 8.11 -14.05 -49.34
CA GLU A 293 7.13 -15.08 -48.97
C GLU A 293 7.41 -15.77 -47.62
N ALA A 294 8.60 -15.59 -47.04
CA ALA A 294 8.98 -16.12 -45.73
C ALA A 294 8.44 -15.33 -44.53
N ASN A 295 7.89 -14.12 -44.71
CA ASN A 295 7.43 -13.23 -43.63
C ASN A 295 5.94 -12.84 -43.72
N LEU A 296 5.13 -13.58 -44.45
CA LEU A 296 3.68 -13.38 -44.43
C LEU A 296 3.11 -13.84 -43.07
N PRO A 297 2.43 -12.98 -42.29
CA PRO A 297 1.74 -13.41 -41.10
C PRO A 297 0.67 -14.44 -41.49
N THR A 298 0.78 -15.65 -40.94
CA THR A 298 -0.14 -16.79 -41.18
C THR A 298 -1.56 -16.57 -40.65
N LYS A 299 -1.88 -15.35 -40.20
CA LYS A 299 -3.21 -14.94 -39.75
C LYS A 299 -3.60 -13.70 -40.56
N GLY A 300 -4.61 -13.86 -41.41
CA GLY A 300 -5.09 -12.82 -42.32
C GLY A 300 -5.35 -11.49 -41.62
N PHE A 301 -5.14 -10.42 -42.39
CA PHE A 301 -5.43 -9.03 -42.03
C PHE A 301 -6.89 -8.93 -41.53
N GLY A 302 -7.10 -8.36 -40.33
CA GLY A 302 -8.43 -8.17 -39.75
C GLY A 302 -8.93 -9.24 -38.77
N SER A 303 -8.14 -10.29 -38.48
CA SER A 303 -8.56 -11.33 -37.50
C SER A 303 -8.60 -10.88 -36.03
N ASN A 304 -8.10 -9.68 -35.72
CA ASN A 304 -8.10 -9.10 -34.38
C ASN A 304 -9.12 -7.97 -34.20
N ILE A 305 -9.94 -7.66 -35.20
CA ILE A 305 -10.99 -6.65 -35.08
C ILE A 305 -12.30 -7.39 -34.84
N SER A 306 -12.88 -7.18 -33.67
CA SER A 306 -14.17 -7.76 -33.33
C SER A 306 -15.26 -7.14 -34.19
N LYS A 307 -16.31 -7.90 -34.55
CA LYS A 307 -17.47 -7.33 -35.27
C LYS A 307 -18.07 -6.12 -34.56
N GLN A 308 -17.97 -6.08 -33.24
CA GLN A 308 -18.47 -5.02 -32.40
C GLN A 308 -17.67 -3.72 -32.55
N GLU A 309 -16.34 -3.80 -32.68
CA GLU A 309 -15.51 -2.62 -33.00
C GLU A 309 -15.79 -2.06 -34.40
N ILE A 310 -16.14 -2.93 -35.36
CA ILE A 310 -16.54 -2.50 -36.70
C ILE A 310 -17.90 -1.80 -36.65
N GLU A 311 -18.85 -2.32 -35.89
CA GLU A 311 -20.16 -1.68 -35.67
C GLU A 311 -20.04 -0.34 -34.95
N ASP A 312 -19.24 -0.25 -33.90
CA ASP A 312 -19.02 0.99 -33.15
C ASP A 312 -18.36 2.05 -34.03
N TYR A 313 -17.39 1.66 -34.86
CA TYR A 313 -16.74 2.56 -35.81
C TYR A 313 -17.69 3.05 -36.91
N LEU A 314 -18.52 2.17 -37.46
CA LEU A 314 -19.51 2.54 -38.47
C LEU A 314 -20.60 3.46 -37.91
N ASN A 315 -21.08 3.21 -36.68
CA ASN A 315 -22.01 4.11 -36.00
C ASN A 315 -21.39 5.47 -35.66
N TYR A 316 -20.08 5.53 -35.48
CA TYR A 316 -19.40 6.80 -35.21
C TYR A 316 -19.14 7.62 -36.49
N THR A 317 -19.15 6.98 -37.66
CA THR A 317 -18.76 7.61 -38.93
C THR A 317 -19.93 7.90 -39.90
N LEU A 318 -21.11 7.34 -39.64
CA LEU A 318 -22.38 7.58 -40.37
C LEU A 318 -23.36 8.42 -39.55
#